data_AF-A0AAQ3MS19-F1
#
_entry.id   AF-A0AAQ3MS19-F1
#
_cell.length_a   1.000
_cell.length_b   1.000
_cell.length_c   1.000
_cell.angle_alpha   90.00
_cell.angle_beta   90.00
_cell.angle_gamma   90.00
#
_symmetry.space_group_name_H-M   'P 1'
#
loop_
_entity.id
_entity.type
_entity.pdbx_description
1 polymer ?
#
loop_
_entity_poly.entity_id
_entity_poly.type
_entity_poly.pdbx_seq_one_letter_code
_entity_poly.pdbx_strand_id
1 'polypeptide(L)'
;MLSYFDISAEASHICCNLLKSISQVLSYYQFIQRVLDIKDGDSFETFQVVIFELNSFTYSNDPFSNLKTDDFKLINDKHSSVLCHLKSMRKRVGRKIKLMKYLMKTYWFCVTAACALVAITAMVIATHTLTAVILGPAILCFPFKHLKRELRDCKVSRKGSLDKVYEQLDIAAKGTYILNRDFDTMSRLVARLRDEIEHNREMVQFCLDRKEDKLSFQVVKELKKSDIGFRKQVEELEEHVYLCLVTINQTRALVIKEMKRSV
;
A
#
# COMPACT_ATOMS: atom_id res chain seq x y z
N MET A 1 7.57 11.40 1.94
CA MET A 1 6.62 10.96 2.99
C MET A 1 5.25 11.58 2.81
N LEU A 2 5.12 12.90 2.60
CA LEU A 2 3.84 13.53 2.24
C LEU A 2 3.13 12.82 1.08
N SER A 3 3.84 12.63 -0.04
CA SER A 3 3.31 11.88 -1.20
C SER A 3 2.85 10.45 -0.91
N TYR A 4 3.40 9.79 0.12
CA TYR A 4 2.93 8.47 0.55
C TYR A 4 1.59 8.59 1.30
N PHE A 5 1.46 9.57 2.20
CA PHE A 5 0.23 9.78 2.95
C PHE A 5 -0.92 10.23 2.05
N ASP A 6 -0.66 11.14 1.11
CA ASP A 6 -1.66 11.61 0.13
C ASP A 6 -2.23 10.45 -0.68
N ILE A 7 -1.36 9.61 -1.24
CA ILE A 7 -1.75 8.45 -2.04
C ILE A 7 -2.44 7.37 -1.20
N SER A 8 -1.97 7.14 0.03
CA SER A 8 -2.66 6.23 0.93
C SER A 8 -4.08 6.72 1.27
N ALA A 9 -4.30 8.05 1.25
CA ALA A 9 -5.60 8.67 1.53
C ALA A 9 -6.53 8.57 0.33
N GLU A 10 -6.02 8.83 -0.87
CA GLU A 10 -6.72 8.55 -2.13
C GLU A 10 -7.15 7.07 -2.17
N ALA A 11 -6.23 6.14 -1.89
CA ALA A 11 -6.53 4.71 -1.80
C ALA A 11 -7.63 4.36 -0.79
N SER A 12 -7.58 4.94 0.42
CA SER A 12 -8.62 4.73 1.43
C SER A 12 -9.99 5.22 0.92
N HIS A 13 -10.02 6.35 0.22
CA HIS A 13 -11.24 6.91 -0.35
C HIS A 13 -11.84 5.98 -1.41
N ILE A 14 -11.01 5.38 -2.27
CA ILE A 14 -11.46 4.41 -3.27
C ILE A 14 -12.01 3.15 -2.60
N CYS A 15 -11.34 2.62 -1.58
CA CYS A 15 -11.87 1.49 -0.80
C CYS A 15 -13.24 1.84 -0.19
N CYS A 16 -13.42 3.05 0.35
CA CYS A 16 -14.72 3.49 0.85
C CYS A 16 -15.79 3.57 -0.27
N ASN A 17 -15.43 4.04 -1.46
CA ASN A 17 -16.35 4.07 -2.59
C ASN A 17 -16.69 2.65 -3.08
N LEU A 18 -15.74 1.73 -3.05
CA LEU A 18 -15.98 0.31 -3.33
C LEU A 18 -16.94 -0.32 -2.35
N LEU A 19 -16.80 -0.08 -1.04
CA LEU A 19 -17.76 -0.57 -0.04
C LEU A 19 -19.18 -0.03 -0.28
N LYS A 20 -19.31 1.24 -0.71
CA LYS A 20 -20.60 1.80 -1.11
C LYS A 20 -21.17 1.09 -2.34
N SER A 21 -20.36 0.87 -3.37
CA SER A 21 -20.77 0.12 -4.55
C SER A 21 -21.14 -1.32 -4.24
N ILE A 22 -20.41 -2.01 -3.36
CA ILE A 22 -20.75 -3.36 -2.89
C ILE A 22 -22.13 -3.34 -2.19
N SER A 23 -22.37 -2.36 -1.32
CA SER A 23 -23.68 -2.20 -0.68
C SER A 23 -24.80 -1.98 -1.71
N GLN A 24 -24.53 -1.23 -2.78
CA GLN A 24 -25.47 -1.04 -3.89
C GLN A 24 -25.68 -2.33 -4.69
N VAL A 25 -24.64 -3.10 -4.97
CA VAL A 25 -24.75 -4.43 -5.61
C VAL A 25 -25.60 -5.38 -4.77
N LEU A 26 -25.41 -5.39 -3.44
CA LEU A 26 -26.23 -6.23 -2.56
C LEU A 26 -27.71 -5.82 -2.59
N SER A 27 -28.01 -4.52 -2.72
CA SER A 27 -29.38 -4.05 -2.94
C SER A 27 -29.94 -4.43 -4.31
N TYR A 28 -29.11 -4.37 -5.36
CA TYR A 28 -29.43 -4.86 -6.71
C TYR A 28 -29.78 -6.35 -6.68
N TYR A 29 -29.14 -7.10 -5.78
CA TYR A 29 -29.34 -8.54 -5.60
C TYR A 29 -30.60 -8.94 -4.84
N GLN A 30 -31.17 -8.03 -4.03
CA GLN A 30 -32.46 -8.28 -3.38
C GLN A 30 -33.58 -8.49 -4.41
N PHE A 31 -33.44 -7.99 -5.64
CA PHE A 31 -34.34 -8.34 -6.74
C PHE A 31 -34.25 -9.83 -7.08
N ILE A 32 -33.04 -10.37 -7.30
CA ILE A 32 -32.87 -11.79 -7.62
C ILE A 32 -33.44 -12.63 -6.50
N GLN A 33 -33.13 -12.32 -5.23
CA GLN A 33 -33.70 -13.03 -4.09
C GLN A 33 -35.24 -13.00 -4.07
N ARG A 34 -35.87 -11.85 -4.33
CA ARG A 34 -37.34 -11.74 -4.40
C ARG A 34 -37.92 -12.60 -5.51
N VAL A 35 -37.27 -12.65 -6.67
CA VAL A 35 -37.65 -13.53 -7.78
C VAL A 35 -37.40 -15.02 -7.44
N LEU A 36 -36.36 -15.33 -6.67
CA LEU A 36 -36.03 -16.69 -6.24
C LEU A 36 -36.99 -17.23 -5.17
N ASP A 37 -37.52 -16.36 -4.32
CA ASP A 37 -38.47 -16.69 -3.24
C ASP A 37 -39.89 -16.94 -3.76
N ILE A 38 -40.16 -16.58 -5.01
CA ILE A 38 -41.38 -16.95 -5.72
C ILE A 38 -41.42 -18.48 -5.85
N LYS A 39 -42.38 -19.10 -5.15
CA LYS A 39 -42.61 -20.55 -5.21
C LYS A 39 -43.00 -20.94 -6.64
N ASP A 40 -42.44 -22.04 -7.15
CA ASP A 40 -42.86 -22.67 -8.42
C ASP A 40 -44.38 -22.92 -8.35
N GLY A 41 -45.13 -22.01 -8.97
CA GLY A 41 -46.57 -22.03 -9.07
C GLY A 41 -46.92 -21.32 -10.35
N ASP A 42 -47.43 -22.09 -11.32
CA ASP A 42 -47.86 -21.68 -12.67
C ASP A 42 -49.10 -20.76 -12.65
N SER A 43 -49.17 -19.83 -11.68
CA SER A 43 -50.24 -18.85 -11.60
C SER A 43 -49.90 -17.60 -12.40
N PHE A 44 -50.90 -17.03 -13.08
CA PHE A 44 -50.77 -15.78 -13.83
C PHE A 44 -50.32 -14.60 -12.94
N GLU A 45 -50.70 -14.60 -11.65
CA GLU A 45 -50.25 -13.60 -10.67
C GLU A 45 -48.74 -13.69 -10.42
N THR A 46 -48.20 -14.91 -10.34
CA THR A 46 -46.76 -15.16 -10.23
C THR A 46 -46.00 -14.54 -11.40
N PHE A 47 -46.54 -14.68 -12.61
CA PHE A 47 -45.92 -14.17 -13.83
C PHE A 47 -45.86 -12.64 -13.86
N GLN A 48 -46.95 -11.95 -13.47
CA GLN A 48 -46.95 -10.48 -13.42
C GLN A 48 -45.91 -9.93 -12.44
N VAL A 49 -45.72 -10.58 -11.29
CA VAL A 49 -44.69 -10.21 -10.32
C VAL A 49 -43.29 -10.39 -10.91
N VAL A 50 -43.03 -11.51 -11.60
CA VAL A 50 -41.75 -11.75 -12.27
C VAL A 50 -41.45 -10.68 -13.31
N ILE A 51 -42.40 -10.35 -14.19
CA ILE A 51 -42.21 -9.31 -15.21
C ILE A 51 -42.03 -7.92 -14.58
N PHE A 52 -42.77 -7.59 -13.53
CA PHE A 52 -42.62 -6.33 -12.80
C PHE A 52 -41.21 -6.19 -12.21
N GLU A 53 -40.75 -7.24 -11.53
CA GLU A 53 -39.42 -7.28 -10.92
C GLU A 53 -38.33 -7.20 -12.01
N LEU A 54 -38.45 -7.94 -13.12
CA LEU A 54 -37.52 -7.89 -14.26
C LEU A 54 -37.44 -6.48 -14.90
N ASN A 55 -38.57 -5.79 -15.05
CA ASN A 55 -38.58 -4.39 -15.50
C ASN A 55 -37.89 -3.48 -14.48
N SER A 56 -38.13 -3.66 -13.19
CA SER A 56 -37.46 -2.85 -12.16
C SER A 56 -35.93 -2.98 -12.20
N PHE A 57 -35.45 -4.16 -12.56
CA PHE A 57 -34.03 -4.47 -12.69
C PHE A 57 -33.35 -3.72 -13.85
N THR A 58 -34.02 -3.59 -15.00
CA THR A 58 -33.46 -2.86 -16.16
C THR A 58 -33.39 -1.36 -15.93
N TYR A 59 -34.32 -0.80 -15.13
CA TYR A 59 -34.29 0.62 -14.75
C TYR A 59 -33.30 0.97 -13.63
N SER A 60 -32.71 -0.02 -12.96
CA SER A 60 -31.71 0.25 -11.93
C SER A 60 -30.45 0.88 -12.54
N ASN A 61 -29.84 1.83 -11.83
CA ASN A 61 -28.53 2.36 -12.22
C ASN A 61 -27.43 1.30 -12.04
N ASP A 62 -26.31 1.45 -12.78
CA ASP A 62 -25.10 0.65 -12.57
C ASP A 62 -24.57 0.90 -11.15
N PRO A 63 -24.49 -0.13 -10.28
CA PRO A 63 -24.01 0.01 -8.91
C PRO A 63 -22.52 0.40 -8.83
N PHE A 64 -21.77 0.27 -9.93
CA PHE A 64 -20.39 0.73 -10.04
C PHE A 64 -20.23 2.01 -10.86
N SER A 65 -21.32 2.73 -11.18
CA SER A 65 -21.29 3.98 -11.96
C SER A 65 -20.38 5.08 -11.39
N ASN A 66 -20.18 5.08 -10.07
CA ASN A 66 -19.27 5.99 -9.37
C ASN A 66 -17.78 5.67 -9.56
N LEU A 67 -17.47 4.53 -10.16
CA LEU A 67 -16.13 4.07 -10.49
C LEU A 67 -16.05 4.05 -12.02
N LYS A 68 -15.13 4.77 -12.63
CA LYS A 68 -14.82 4.59 -14.05
C LYS A 68 -13.70 3.57 -14.17
N THR A 69 -13.73 2.76 -15.23
CA THR A 69 -12.63 1.81 -15.53
C THR A 69 -11.28 2.53 -15.64
N ASP A 70 -11.30 3.78 -16.10
CA ASP A 70 -10.14 4.68 -16.13
C ASP A 70 -9.62 5.06 -14.74
N ASP A 71 -10.46 5.06 -13.71
CA ASP A 71 -10.05 5.40 -12.35
C ASP A 71 -9.03 4.38 -11.85
N PHE A 72 -9.32 3.07 -11.98
CA PHE A 72 -8.40 2.02 -11.56
C PHE A 72 -7.04 2.09 -12.26
N LYS A 73 -7.03 2.41 -13.57
CA LYS A 73 -5.80 2.57 -14.33
C LYS A 73 -5.01 3.79 -13.86
N LEU A 74 -5.67 4.94 -13.73
CA LEU A 74 -5.07 6.18 -13.25
C LEU A 74 -4.49 6.02 -11.83
N ILE A 75 -5.21 5.31 -10.96
CA ILE A 75 -4.76 4.97 -9.60
C ILE A 75 -3.52 4.09 -9.69
N ASN A 76 -3.54 3.01 -10.47
CA ASN A 76 -2.41 2.11 -10.59
C ASN A 76 -1.15 2.82 -11.12
N ASP A 77 -1.32 3.72 -12.08
CA ASP A 77 -0.23 4.52 -12.64
C ASP A 77 0.37 5.48 -11.60
N LYS A 78 -0.47 6.19 -10.84
CA LYS A 78 -0.04 7.07 -9.73
C LYS A 78 0.66 6.30 -8.62
N HIS A 79 0.09 5.18 -8.19
CA HIS A 79 0.66 4.31 -7.16
C HIS A 79 2.00 3.72 -7.60
N SER A 80 2.10 3.27 -8.86
CA SER A 80 3.33 2.78 -9.47
C SER A 80 4.42 3.83 -9.51
N SER A 81 4.08 5.08 -9.87
CA SER A 81 5.00 6.21 -9.85
C SER A 81 5.58 6.46 -8.46
N VAL A 82 4.72 6.49 -7.43
CA VAL A 82 5.20 6.70 -6.05
C VAL A 82 5.95 5.51 -5.48
N LEU A 83 5.57 4.29 -5.83
CA LEU A 83 6.37 3.11 -5.50
C LEU A 83 7.78 3.20 -6.09
N CYS A 84 7.90 3.59 -7.35
CA CYS A 84 9.18 3.81 -8.01
C CYS A 84 9.98 4.92 -7.33
N HIS A 85 9.34 6.04 -6.99
CA HIS A 85 9.96 7.14 -6.27
C HIS A 85 10.48 6.70 -4.88
N LEU A 86 9.66 6.03 -4.08
CA LEU A 86 10.03 5.50 -2.76
C LEU A 86 11.18 4.49 -2.87
N LYS A 87 11.13 3.55 -3.82
CA LYS A 87 12.22 2.60 -4.09
C LYS A 87 13.52 3.30 -4.47
N SER A 88 13.44 4.33 -5.31
CA SER A 88 14.60 5.13 -5.73
C SER A 88 15.22 5.88 -4.56
N MET A 89 14.40 6.56 -3.75
CA MET A 89 14.84 7.23 -2.53
C MET A 89 15.47 6.25 -1.54
N ARG A 90 14.85 5.09 -1.30
CA ARG A 90 15.39 4.03 -0.45
C ARG A 90 16.76 3.56 -0.94
N LYS A 91 16.92 3.32 -2.25
CA LYS A 91 18.23 2.98 -2.86
C LYS A 91 19.25 4.10 -2.67
N ARG A 92 18.87 5.37 -2.82
CA ARG A 92 19.75 6.53 -2.63
C ARG A 92 20.22 6.64 -1.18
N VAL A 93 19.32 6.54 -0.21
CA VAL A 93 19.64 6.59 1.22
C VAL A 93 20.48 5.39 1.63
N GLY A 94 20.13 4.18 1.19
CA GLY A 94 20.92 2.97 1.44
C GLY A 94 22.36 3.07 0.92
N ARG A 95 22.56 3.66 -0.26
CA ARG A 95 23.92 3.96 -0.79
C ARG A 95 24.68 4.93 0.10
N LYS A 96 24.04 6.01 0.60
CA LYS A 96 24.66 6.96 1.54
C LYS A 96 25.06 6.29 2.85
N ILE A 97 24.21 5.43 3.42
CA ILE A 97 24.51 4.68 4.64
C ILE A 97 25.72 3.77 4.41
N LYS A 98 25.76 3.03 3.29
CA LYS A 98 26.90 2.17 2.93
C LYS A 98 28.20 2.97 2.81
N LEU A 99 28.16 4.11 2.12
CA LEU A 99 29.31 5.00 1.95
C LEU A 99 29.80 5.53 3.31
N MET A 100 28.89 6.01 4.17
CA MET A 100 29.26 6.45 5.51
C MET A 100 29.86 5.33 6.35
N LYS A 101 29.31 4.11 6.28
CA LYS A 101 29.90 2.94 6.96
C LYS A 101 31.33 2.69 6.48
N TYR A 102 31.58 2.78 5.17
CA TYR A 102 32.91 2.62 4.60
C TYR A 102 33.88 3.73 5.05
N LEU A 103 33.50 5.00 4.92
CA LEU A 103 34.30 6.16 5.35
C LEU A 103 34.61 6.12 6.85
N MET A 104 33.65 5.68 7.66
CA MET A 104 33.85 5.54 9.10
C MET A 104 34.77 4.39 9.46
N LYS A 105 34.81 3.33 8.64
CA LYS A 105 35.74 2.20 8.80
C LYS A 105 37.16 2.65 8.45
N THR A 106 37.35 3.32 7.31
CA THR A 106 38.66 3.81 6.89
C THR A 106 39.22 4.88 7.83
N TYR A 107 38.37 5.82 8.28
CA TYR A 107 38.76 6.83 9.27
C TYR A 107 39.30 6.20 10.55
N TRP A 108 38.67 5.13 11.06
CA TRP A 108 39.14 4.43 12.25
C TRP A 108 40.57 3.90 12.06
N PHE A 109 40.84 3.25 10.93
CA PHE A 109 42.18 2.74 10.59
C PHE A 109 43.22 3.86 10.48
N CYS A 110 42.89 4.99 9.83
CA CYS A 110 43.79 6.12 9.69
C CYS A 110 44.14 6.76 11.04
N VAL A 111 43.15 6.95 11.92
CA VAL A 111 43.40 7.52 13.25
C VAL A 111 44.28 6.60 14.09
N THR A 112 44.03 5.29 14.08
CA THR A 112 44.88 4.34 14.82
C THR A 112 46.31 4.32 14.32
N ALA A 113 46.52 4.38 12.99
CA ALA A 113 47.85 4.42 12.40
C ALA A 113 48.60 5.71 12.76
N ALA A 114 47.94 6.87 12.64
CA ALA A 114 48.52 8.16 13.01
C ALA A 114 48.89 8.22 14.51
N CYS A 115 48.03 7.71 15.39
CA CYS A 115 48.33 7.65 16.83
C CYS A 115 49.52 6.74 17.13
N ALA A 116 49.63 5.59 16.46
CA ALA A 116 50.77 4.69 16.62
C ALA A 116 52.08 5.35 16.17
N LEU A 117 52.08 6.05 15.04
CA LEU A 117 53.24 6.80 14.56
C LEU A 117 53.69 7.87 15.56
N VAL A 118 52.76 8.68 16.08
CA VAL A 118 53.07 9.70 17.08
C VAL A 118 53.65 9.08 18.36
N ALA A 119 53.11 7.95 18.82
CA ALA A 119 53.63 7.25 19.99
C ALA A 119 55.07 6.74 19.76
N ILE A 120 55.37 6.18 18.59
CA ILE A 120 56.72 5.73 18.23
C ILE A 120 57.69 6.92 18.22
N THR A 121 57.32 8.04 17.59
CA THR A 121 58.17 9.24 17.56
C THR A 121 58.40 9.80 18.97
N ALA A 122 57.37 9.84 19.82
CA ALA A 122 57.49 10.29 21.21
C ALA A 122 58.43 9.39 22.03
N MET A 123 58.36 8.07 21.84
CA MET A 123 59.26 7.11 22.48
C MET A 123 60.71 7.31 22.05
N VAL A 124 60.97 7.47 20.74
CA VAL A 124 62.31 7.74 20.20
C VAL A 124 62.87 9.04 20.79
N ILE A 125 62.08 10.11 20.83
CA ILE A 125 62.48 11.37 21.45
C ILE A 125 62.81 11.16 22.93
N ALA A 126 61.93 10.50 23.71
CA ALA A 126 62.17 10.24 25.13
C ALA A 126 63.45 9.43 25.40
N THR A 127 63.76 8.45 24.54
CA THR A 127 65.00 7.68 24.64
C THR A 127 66.24 8.52 24.33
N HIS A 128 66.15 9.48 23.42
CA HIS A 128 67.26 10.39 23.09
C HIS A 128 67.38 11.59 24.04
N THR A 129 66.29 11.98 24.71
CA THR A 129 66.29 13.05 25.73
C THR A 129 66.64 12.54 27.13
N LEU A 130 66.94 11.24 27.31
CA LEU A 130 67.52 10.73 28.56
C LEU A 130 68.89 11.36 28.90
N THR A 131 69.45 12.17 28.01
CA THR A 131 70.67 12.98 28.26
C THR A 131 70.37 14.46 28.58
N ALA A 132 69.13 14.95 28.49
CA ALA A 132 68.79 16.33 28.85
C ALA A 132 67.28 16.55 29.10
N VAL A 133 66.84 16.48 30.36
CA VAL A 133 65.53 17.03 30.77
C VAL A 133 65.69 17.84 32.06
N ILE A 134 65.92 19.14 31.89
CA ILE A 134 65.53 20.19 32.83
C ILE A 134 64.90 21.32 31.99
N LEU A 135 63.63 21.18 31.62
CA LEU A 135 62.62 22.27 31.63
C LEU A 135 61.26 21.80 31.06
N GLY A 136 60.27 21.66 31.95
CA GLY A 136 58.85 21.96 31.70
C GLY A 136 58.01 21.00 30.85
N PRO A 137 56.98 20.32 31.40
CA PRO A 137 55.97 19.64 30.62
C PRO A 137 54.90 20.65 30.19
N ALA A 138 55.10 21.31 29.06
CA ALA A 138 54.04 22.04 28.38
C ALA A 138 53.93 21.50 26.95
N ILE A 139 52.70 21.39 26.44
CA ILE A 139 52.36 20.93 25.08
C ILE A 139 52.24 19.41 24.93
N LEU A 140 51.31 18.79 25.66
CA LEU A 140 50.54 17.66 25.12
C LEU A 140 49.07 17.68 25.61
N CYS A 141 48.47 18.86 25.72
CA CYS A 141 47.00 18.98 25.80
C CYS A 141 46.42 19.01 24.38
N PHE A 142 46.65 17.95 23.59
CA PHE A 142 45.88 17.75 22.37
C PHE A 142 44.44 17.42 22.79
N PRO A 143 43.39 18.09 22.28
CA PRO A 143 42.02 17.92 22.75
C PRO A 143 41.40 16.64 22.16
N PHE A 144 42.16 15.53 22.18
CA PHE A 144 41.78 14.24 21.61
C PHE A 144 40.46 13.74 22.20
N LYS A 145 40.21 13.98 23.49
CA LYS A 145 38.93 13.66 24.14
C LYS A 145 37.76 14.50 23.61
N HIS A 146 37.96 15.80 23.36
CA HIS A 146 36.93 16.69 22.83
C HIS A 146 36.62 16.38 21.36
N LEU A 147 37.64 16.25 20.52
CA LEU A 147 37.51 15.89 19.11
C LEU A 147 36.89 14.49 18.94
N LYS A 148 37.28 13.51 19.78
CA LYS A 148 36.68 12.17 19.79
C LYS A 148 35.21 12.19 20.20
N ARG A 149 34.82 13.07 21.14
CA ARG A 149 33.43 13.23 21.59
C ARG A 149 32.56 13.86 20.52
N GLU A 150 32.98 15.00 19.97
CA GLU A 150 32.24 15.69 18.89
C GLU A 150 32.08 14.84 17.63
N LEU A 151 33.14 14.13 17.21
CA LEU A 151 33.06 13.24 16.05
C LEU A 151 32.17 12.03 16.30
N ARG A 152 32.15 11.51 17.54
CA ARG A 152 31.27 10.39 17.92
C ARG A 152 29.81 10.83 17.96
N ASP A 153 29.54 12.03 18.47
CA ASP A 153 28.19 12.58 18.56
C ASP A 153 27.64 12.94 17.16
N CYS A 154 28.45 13.56 16.30
CA CYS A 154 28.10 13.83 14.90
C CYS A 154 27.88 12.54 14.09
N LYS A 155 28.71 11.50 14.33
CA LYS A 155 28.59 10.17 13.72
C LYS A 155 27.31 9.44 14.14
N VAL A 156 27.00 9.43 15.44
CA VAL A 156 25.80 8.76 15.99
C VAL A 156 24.54 9.47 15.52
N SER A 157 24.52 10.81 15.56
CA SER A 157 23.39 11.63 15.14
C SER A 157 23.08 11.46 13.64
N ARG A 158 24.08 11.56 12.76
CA ARG A 158 23.89 11.49 11.29
C ARG A 158 23.61 10.08 10.79
N LYS A 159 24.23 9.06 11.39
CA LYS A 159 23.94 7.65 11.05
C LYS A 159 22.54 7.27 11.53
N GLY A 160 22.19 7.65 12.76
CA GLY A 160 20.87 7.40 13.34
C GLY A 160 19.75 8.04 12.52
N SER A 161 19.91 9.28 12.04
CA SER A 161 18.90 9.94 11.22
C SER A 161 18.73 9.29 9.84
N LEU A 162 19.82 8.88 9.17
CA LEU A 162 19.74 8.20 7.87
C LEU A 162 19.16 6.79 7.97
N ASP A 163 19.55 6.01 9.00
CA ASP A 163 19.01 4.68 9.24
C ASP A 163 17.49 4.77 9.51
N LYS A 164 17.01 5.76 10.28
CA LYS A 164 15.57 6.01 10.49
C LYS A 164 14.83 6.38 9.20
N VAL A 165 15.38 7.27 8.38
CA VAL A 165 14.79 7.63 7.07
C VAL A 165 14.75 6.42 6.14
N TYR A 166 15.74 5.53 6.21
CA TYR A 166 15.74 4.28 5.45
C TYR A 166 14.58 3.37 5.86
N GLU A 167 14.35 3.17 7.16
CA GLU A 167 13.24 2.36 7.67
C GLU A 167 11.88 2.94 7.26
N GLN A 168 11.68 4.26 7.36
CA GLN A 168 10.44 4.92 6.91
C GLN A 168 10.16 4.65 5.42
N LEU A 169 11.20 4.79 4.58
CA LEU A 169 11.09 4.55 3.15
C LEU A 169 10.86 3.07 2.83
N ASP A 170 11.42 2.16 3.62
CA ASP A 170 11.24 0.72 3.43
C ASP A 170 9.81 0.28 3.79
N ILE A 171 9.30 0.72 4.94
CA ILE A 171 7.91 0.47 5.36
C ILE A 171 6.94 1.05 4.33
N ALA A 172 7.12 2.32 3.94
CA ALA A 172 6.27 2.97 2.94
C ALA A 172 6.32 2.24 1.59
N ALA A 173 7.51 1.89 1.10
CA ALA A 173 7.65 1.19 -0.18
C ALA A 173 7.00 -0.20 -0.16
N LYS A 174 7.13 -0.95 0.94
CA LYS A 174 6.47 -2.26 1.11
C LYS A 174 4.95 -2.11 1.12
N GLY A 175 4.42 -1.16 1.91
CA GLY A 175 2.97 -0.93 1.95
C GLY A 175 2.41 -0.44 0.62
N THR A 176 3.09 0.46 -0.09
CA THR A 176 2.66 0.88 -1.43
C THR A 176 2.70 -0.27 -2.44
N TYR A 177 3.66 -1.20 -2.32
CA TYR A 177 3.69 -2.39 -3.18
C TYR A 177 2.51 -3.32 -2.95
N ILE A 178 2.19 -3.62 -1.68
CA ILE A 178 1.03 -4.46 -1.32
C ILE A 178 -0.25 -3.80 -1.82
N LEU A 179 -0.42 -2.51 -1.54
CA LEU A 179 -1.56 -1.72 -1.98
C LEU A 179 -1.77 -1.77 -3.50
N ASN A 180 -0.69 -1.67 -4.27
CA ASN A 180 -0.76 -1.76 -5.74
C ASN A 180 -1.27 -3.13 -6.20
N ARG A 181 -0.90 -4.21 -5.50
CA ARG A 181 -1.39 -5.56 -5.80
C ARG A 181 -2.83 -5.76 -5.39
N ASP A 182 -3.23 -5.22 -4.25
CA ASP A 182 -4.62 -5.26 -3.80
C ASP A 182 -5.53 -4.55 -4.82
N PHE A 183 -5.12 -3.39 -5.33
CA PHE A 183 -5.87 -2.69 -6.39
C PHE A 183 -5.90 -3.43 -7.72
N ASP A 184 -4.81 -4.08 -8.15
CA ASP A 184 -4.83 -4.95 -9.34
C ASP A 184 -5.90 -6.05 -9.19
N THR A 185 -5.98 -6.67 -8.01
CA THR A 185 -6.96 -7.73 -7.72
C THR A 185 -8.39 -7.19 -7.69
N MET A 186 -8.64 -6.12 -6.93
CA MET A 186 -9.97 -5.49 -6.85
C MET A 186 -10.46 -5.01 -8.20
N SER A 187 -9.58 -4.43 -9.03
CA SER A 187 -9.94 -3.97 -10.38
C SER A 187 -10.47 -5.12 -11.24
N ARG A 188 -9.81 -6.29 -11.18
CA ARG A 188 -10.25 -7.49 -11.91
C ARG A 188 -11.56 -8.05 -11.38
N LEU A 189 -11.78 -8.00 -10.07
CA LEU A 189 -13.04 -8.43 -9.45
C LEU A 189 -14.19 -7.50 -9.84
N VAL A 190 -13.99 -6.19 -9.78
CA VAL A 190 -14.98 -5.20 -10.24
C VAL A 190 -15.30 -5.36 -11.72
N ALA A 191 -14.30 -5.60 -12.57
CA ALA A 191 -14.53 -5.86 -14.00
C ALA A 191 -15.42 -7.09 -14.20
N ARG A 192 -15.12 -8.22 -13.54
CA ARG A 192 -15.96 -9.44 -13.62
C ARG A 192 -17.39 -9.20 -13.14
N LEU A 193 -17.56 -8.51 -12.02
CA LEU A 193 -18.89 -8.19 -11.49
C LEU A 193 -19.69 -7.29 -12.45
N ARG A 194 -19.03 -6.33 -13.11
CA ARG A 194 -19.69 -5.50 -14.13
C ARG A 194 -20.10 -6.31 -15.35
N ASP A 195 -19.21 -7.15 -15.85
CA ASP A 195 -19.49 -8.01 -17.01
C ASP A 195 -20.68 -8.93 -16.72
N GLU A 196 -20.77 -9.48 -15.50
CA GLU A 196 -21.88 -10.33 -15.08
C GLU A 196 -23.19 -9.55 -14.88
N ILE A 197 -23.14 -8.34 -14.31
CA ILE A 197 -24.31 -7.45 -14.19
C ILE A 197 -24.83 -7.07 -15.58
N GLU A 198 -23.95 -6.67 -16.49
CA GLU A 198 -24.34 -6.26 -17.85
C GLU A 198 -24.90 -7.44 -18.63
N HIS A 199 -24.27 -8.62 -18.56
CA HIS A 199 -24.80 -9.84 -19.16
C HIS A 199 -26.21 -10.16 -18.65
N ASN A 200 -26.43 -10.05 -17.34
CA ASN A 200 -27.76 -10.27 -16.76
C ASN A 200 -28.77 -9.22 -17.26
N ARG A 201 -28.38 -7.95 -17.41
CA ARG A 201 -29.24 -6.90 -18.00
C ARG A 201 -29.63 -7.22 -19.43
N GLU A 202 -28.67 -7.57 -20.27
CA GLU A 202 -28.92 -7.92 -21.67
C GLU A 202 -29.88 -9.11 -21.77
N MET A 203 -29.68 -10.14 -20.94
CA MET A 203 -30.55 -11.31 -20.89
C MET A 203 -31.99 -10.95 -20.46
N VAL A 204 -32.14 -10.11 -19.43
CA VAL A 204 -33.45 -9.65 -18.97
C VAL A 204 -34.13 -8.77 -20.03
N GLN A 205 -33.41 -7.83 -20.62
CA GLN A 205 -33.94 -6.94 -21.65
C GLN A 205 -34.42 -7.73 -22.87
N PHE A 206 -33.62 -8.69 -23.34
CA PHE A 206 -33.99 -9.58 -24.43
C PHE A 206 -35.29 -10.36 -24.15
N CYS A 207 -35.48 -10.81 -22.92
CA CYS A 207 -36.72 -11.47 -22.50
C CYS A 207 -37.93 -10.52 -22.51
N LEU A 208 -37.76 -9.31 -21.97
CA LEU A 208 -38.82 -8.30 -21.93
C LEU A 208 -39.26 -7.86 -23.34
N ASP A 209 -38.31 -7.75 -24.28
CA ASP A 209 -38.58 -7.35 -25.66
C ASP A 209 -39.42 -8.39 -26.41
N ARG A 210 -39.21 -9.68 -26.13
CA ARG A 210 -39.93 -10.79 -26.78
C ARG A 210 -41.34 -11.02 -26.23
N LYS A 211 -41.62 -10.60 -24.99
CA LYS A 211 -42.92 -10.76 -24.31
C LYS A 211 -43.44 -12.21 -24.32
N GLU A 212 -42.53 -13.17 -24.21
CA GLU A 212 -42.84 -14.61 -24.16
C GLU A 212 -42.70 -15.14 -22.73
N ASP A 213 -43.79 -15.61 -22.14
CA ASP A 213 -43.83 -16.04 -20.73
C ASP A 213 -42.80 -17.14 -20.42
N LYS A 214 -42.62 -18.08 -21.36
CA LYS A 214 -41.67 -19.20 -21.25
C LYS A 214 -40.22 -18.71 -21.18
N LEU A 215 -39.88 -17.62 -21.87
CA LEU A 215 -38.54 -17.04 -21.83
C LEU A 215 -38.27 -16.38 -20.48
N SER A 216 -39.27 -15.77 -19.85
CA SER A 216 -39.13 -15.16 -18.52
C SER A 216 -38.75 -16.19 -17.46
N PHE A 217 -39.44 -17.33 -17.42
CA PHE A 217 -39.08 -18.41 -16.50
C PHE A 217 -37.68 -18.99 -16.78
N GLN A 218 -37.27 -19.08 -18.05
CA GLN A 218 -35.93 -19.54 -18.41
C GLN A 218 -34.86 -18.56 -17.94
N VAL A 219 -35.06 -17.25 -18.14
CA VAL A 219 -34.14 -16.19 -17.67
C VAL A 219 -34.02 -16.22 -16.15
N VAL A 220 -35.13 -16.33 -15.43
CA VAL A 220 -35.11 -16.47 -13.96
C VAL A 220 -34.29 -17.68 -13.52
N LYS A 221 -34.44 -18.82 -14.21
CA LYS A 221 -33.68 -20.03 -13.91
C LYS A 221 -32.18 -19.86 -14.16
N GLU A 222 -31.78 -19.15 -15.21
CA GLU A 222 -30.36 -18.87 -15.47
C GLU A 222 -29.79 -17.88 -14.45
N LEU A 223 -30.52 -16.82 -14.08
CA LEU A 223 -30.15 -15.91 -12.98
C LEU A 223 -29.95 -16.66 -11.65
N LYS A 224 -30.81 -17.64 -11.36
CA LYS A 224 -30.68 -18.51 -10.18
C LYS A 224 -29.40 -19.33 -10.17
N LYS A 225 -28.95 -19.78 -11.34
CA LYS A 225 -27.74 -20.61 -11.46
C LYS A 225 -26.47 -19.79 -11.30
N SER A 226 -26.43 -18.58 -11.84
CA SER A 226 -25.31 -17.66 -11.65
C SER A 226 -25.25 -17.10 -10.23
N ASP A 227 -26.33 -17.23 -9.46
CA ASP A 227 -26.52 -16.51 -8.20
C ASP A 227 -25.38 -16.71 -7.18
N ILE A 228 -25.11 -17.97 -6.90
CA ILE A 228 -24.10 -18.40 -5.91
C ILE A 228 -22.70 -17.92 -6.34
N GLY A 229 -22.41 -17.97 -7.64
CA GLY A 229 -21.12 -17.57 -8.19
C GLY A 229 -20.90 -16.06 -8.06
N PHE A 230 -21.92 -15.27 -8.41
CA PHE A 230 -21.87 -13.82 -8.28
C PHE A 230 -21.74 -13.38 -6.83
N ARG A 231 -22.54 -13.92 -5.91
CA ARG A 231 -22.45 -13.59 -4.47
C ARG A 231 -21.05 -13.85 -3.93
N LYS A 232 -20.44 -14.98 -4.32
CA LYS A 232 -19.06 -15.28 -3.95
C LYS A 232 -18.06 -14.25 -4.49
N GLN A 233 -18.24 -13.75 -5.70
CA GLN A 233 -17.38 -12.68 -6.25
C GLN A 233 -17.55 -11.36 -5.47
N VAL A 234 -18.78 -11.03 -5.04
CA VAL A 234 -19.05 -9.84 -4.22
C VAL A 234 -18.38 -9.97 -2.85
N GLU A 235 -18.49 -11.13 -2.20
CA GLU A 235 -17.82 -11.44 -0.92
C GLU A 235 -16.30 -11.38 -1.06
N GLU A 236 -15.73 -11.97 -2.13
CA GLU A 236 -14.29 -11.90 -2.42
C GLU A 236 -13.81 -10.45 -2.61
N LEU A 237 -14.59 -9.62 -3.30
CA LEU A 237 -14.28 -8.20 -3.46
C LEU A 237 -14.32 -7.47 -2.09
N GLU A 238 -15.33 -7.72 -1.28
CA GLU A 238 -15.48 -7.11 0.04
C GLU A 238 -14.31 -7.47 0.97
N GLU A 239 -13.92 -8.75 1.02
CA GLU A 239 -12.76 -9.22 1.79
C GLU A 239 -11.47 -8.50 1.37
N HIS A 240 -11.22 -8.39 0.06
CA HIS A 240 -10.06 -7.68 -0.45
C HIS A 240 -10.07 -6.19 -0.08
N VAL A 241 -11.23 -5.52 -0.14
CA VAL A 241 -11.36 -4.11 0.25
C VAL A 241 -11.05 -3.92 1.75
N TYR A 242 -11.56 -4.79 2.62
CA TYR A 242 -11.24 -4.73 4.05
C TYR A 242 -9.76 -4.99 4.33
N LEU A 243 -9.17 -6.01 3.70
CA LEU A 243 -7.76 -6.33 3.85
C LEU A 243 -6.86 -5.15 3.43
N CYS A 244 -7.22 -4.48 2.33
CA CYS A 244 -6.53 -3.30 1.86
C CYS A 244 -6.61 -2.13 2.87
N LEU A 245 -7.80 -1.84 3.40
CA LEU A 245 -7.98 -0.80 4.43
C LEU A 245 -7.15 -1.08 5.69
N VAL A 246 -7.14 -2.34 6.15
CA VAL A 246 -6.30 -2.77 7.28
C VAL A 246 -4.82 -2.53 6.96
N THR A 247 -4.35 -2.95 5.79
CA THR A 247 -2.97 -2.78 5.35
C THR A 247 -2.56 -1.32 5.26
N ILE A 248 -3.42 -0.45 4.70
CA ILE A 248 -3.19 0.99 4.62
C ILE A 248 -3.00 1.57 6.02
N ASN A 249 -3.93 1.28 6.93
CA ASN A 249 -3.93 1.84 8.28
C ASN A 249 -2.74 1.34 9.11
N GLN A 250 -2.42 0.04 9.02
CA GLN A 250 -1.24 -0.54 9.67
C GLN A 250 0.06 0.08 9.14
N THR A 251 0.20 0.20 7.82
CA THR A 251 1.41 0.78 7.22
C THR A 251 1.56 2.25 7.64
N ARG A 252 0.48 3.04 7.60
CA ARG A 252 0.50 4.43 8.09
C ARG A 252 0.94 4.51 9.55
N ALA A 253 0.38 3.66 10.42
CA ALA A 253 0.74 3.63 11.83
C ALA A 253 2.22 3.30 12.04
N LEU A 254 2.77 2.33 11.30
CA LEU A 254 4.19 1.96 11.34
C LEU A 254 5.08 3.12 10.86
N VAL A 255 4.71 3.77 9.75
CA VAL A 255 5.42 4.94 9.24
C VAL A 255 5.42 6.07 10.26
N ILE A 256 4.26 6.41 10.84
CA ILE A 256 4.12 7.46 11.85
C ILE A 256 4.94 7.11 13.11
N LYS A 257 4.92 5.87 13.55
CA LYS A 257 5.72 5.39 14.69
C LYS A 257 7.21 5.60 14.43
N GLU A 258 7.69 5.28 13.23
CA GLU A 258 9.08 5.47 12.85
C GLU A 258 9.45 6.97 12.70
N MET A 259 8.50 7.80 12.24
CA MET A 259 8.65 9.25 12.22
C MET A 259 8.75 9.85 13.63
N LYS A 260 7.90 9.40 14.57
CA LYS A 260 7.95 9.83 15.99
C LYS A 260 9.23 9.39 16.68
N ARG A 261 9.79 8.23 16.32
CA ARG A 261 11.11 7.79 16.80
C ARG A 261 12.25 8.68 16.29
N SER A 262 11.99 9.50 15.27
CA SER A 262 12.97 10.36 14.60
C SER A 262 13.00 11.80 15.10
N VAL A 263 11.97 12.23 15.86
CA VAL A 263 11.92 13.50 16.61
C VAL A 263 12.48 13.27 18.00
#